data_AF-R5KHG5-F1
#
_entry.id   AF-R5KHG5-F1
#
_cell.length_a   1.000
_cell.length_b   1.000
_cell.length_c   1.000
_cell.angle_alpha   90.00
_cell.angle_beta   90.00
_cell.angle_gamma   90.00
#
_symmetry.space_group_name_H-M   'P 1'
#
loop_
_entity.id
_entity.type
_entity.pdbx_description
1 polymer ?
#
loop_
_entity_poly.entity_id
_entity_poly.type
_entity_poly.pdbx_seq_one_letter_code
_entity_poly.pdbx_strand_id
1 'polypeptide(L)'
;MTDRYRDSILLVNTPSSFNYLIVKADKDNVHKRFDEAIKALNEAYPKFNDIHDKALLDYSLAMSYAGKGDVENEKRHLIMSSINDLKSGIREYTSLRMLAVLLYNEGDVSRAYAYMTRCMDDAAACNSLWRIYEVQKAFPIINKAYHHQLDRQRRLIVCSLIFIILLTLFLAIAIILIKKQMRKVSAATRLAQEANVRLKELNRELAESSRIKEEYIAHYIDQCSLYIDKMDKYRKHLQKVASKGKAADLYDEIRSTSFIDNELKDFYAHFDDSFLKLFPNFVEEFNNLLQPEFRTHLKPGEKLNTELRIFALVRLGISSSTKIAHFLRYSVTTIYNYRVKFRNGAIGDREKFDDEVMKIGLVEDDGSIDDEKHD
;
A
#
# COMPACT_ATOMS: atom_id res chain seq x y z
N MET A 1 -71.43 35.02 -41.18
CA MET A 1 -71.64 36.42 -40.73
C MET A 1 -70.36 37.26 -40.89
N THR A 2 -69.20 36.74 -40.51
CA THR A 2 -67.89 37.42 -40.61
C THR A 2 -67.46 37.80 -42.04
N ASP A 3 -67.77 36.98 -43.05
CA ASP A 3 -67.35 37.28 -44.44
C ASP A 3 -68.08 38.48 -45.05
N ARG A 4 -69.39 38.61 -44.79
CA ARG A 4 -70.18 39.79 -45.18
C ARG A 4 -69.69 41.07 -44.52
N TYR A 5 -69.12 40.98 -43.32
CA TYR A 5 -68.52 42.11 -42.62
C TYR A 5 -67.17 42.50 -43.25
N ARG A 6 -66.34 41.51 -43.63
CA ARG A 6 -65.11 41.77 -44.40
C ARG A 6 -65.41 42.46 -45.74
N ASP A 7 -66.43 41.99 -46.46
CA ASP A 7 -66.86 42.61 -47.72
C ASP A 7 -67.27 44.07 -47.55
N SER A 8 -67.96 44.36 -46.44
CA SER A 8 -68.37 45.72 -46.10
C SER A 8 -67.16 46.62 -45.83
N ILE A 9 -66.15 46.12 -45.12
CA ILE A 9 -64.89 46.86 -44.86
C ILE A 9 -64.10 47.07 -46.16
N LEU A 10 -64.05 46.08 -47.04
CA LEU A 10 -63.36 46.18 -48.32
C LEU A 10 -64.03 47.17 -49.27
N LEU A 11 -65.37 47.34 -49.20
CA LEU A 11 -66.11 48.29 -50.03
C LEU A 11 -65.84 49.74 -49.64
N VAL A 12 -65.65 50.02 -48.34
CA VAL A 12 -65.51 51.40 -47.81
C VAL A 12 -64.06 51.87 -47.72
N ASN A 13 -63.09 50.98 -47.95
CA ASN A 13 -61.66 51.32 -47.92
C ASN A 13 -61.07 51.33 -49.35
N THR A 14 -60.18 52.28 -49.63
CA THR A 14 -59.49 52.30 -50.93
C THR A 14 -58.56 51.08 -51.05
N PRO A 15 -58.42 50.47 -52.25
CA PRO A 15 -57.59 49.28 -52.44
C PRO A 15 -56.10 49.43 -52.06
N SER A 16 -55.61 50.67 -51.94
CA SER A 16 -54.24 51.00 -51.52
C SER A 16 -54.09 51.26 -50.02
N SER A 17 -55.19 51.29 -49.26
CA SER A 17 -55.13 51.55 -47.82
C SER A 17 -54.63 50.33 -47.05
N PHE A 18 -53.98 50.59 -45.91
CA PHE A 18 -53.49 49.55 -45.01
C PHE A 18 -54.60 48.60 -44.56
N ASN A 19 -55.72 49.17 -44.10
CA ASN A 19 -56.87 48.42 -43.61
C ASN A 19 -57.49 47.52 -44.69
N TYR A 20 -57.56 48.00 -45.95
CA TYR A 20 -58.03 47.18 -47.06
C TYR A 20 -57.13 45.95 -47.24
N LEU A 21 -55.81 46.16 -47.24
CA LEU A 21 -54.83 45.10 -47.49
C LEU A 21 -54.83 44.03 -46.39
N ILE A 22 -54.86 44.41 -45.11
CA ILE A 22 -54.91 43.46 -44.00
C ILE A 22 -56.21 42.65 -44.00
N VAL A 23 -57.36 43.31 -44.21
CA VAL A 23 -58.67 42.62 -44.24
C VAL A 23 -58.79 41.72 -45.46
N LYS A 24 -58.22 42.11 -46.60
CA LYS A 24 -58.16 41.28 -47.80
C LYS A 24 -57.28 40.05 -47.56
N ALA A 25 -56.09 40.22 -46.97
CA ALA A 25 -55.20 39.10 -46.63
C ALA A 25 -55.86 38.12 -45.64
N ASP A 26 -56.54 38.62 -44.61
CA ASP A 26 -57.32 37.79 -43.70
C ASP A 26 -58.44 37.03 -44.42
N LYS A 27 -59.15 37.68 -45.35
CA LYS A 27 -60.15 37.02 -46.20
C LYS A 27 -59.53 35.92 -47.07
N ASP A 28 -58.40 36.20 -47.71
CA ASP A 28 -57.71 35.24 -48.57
C ASP A 28 -57.20 34.04 -47.76
N ASN A 29 -56.67 34.25 -46.55
CA ASN A 29 -56.28 33.19 -45.63
C ASN A 29 -57.45 32.29 -45.22
N VAL A 30 -58.61 32.86 -44.88
CA VAL A 30 -59.82 32.07 -44.55
C VAL A 30 -60.27 31.22 -45.74
N HIS A 31 -60.11 31.71 -46.97
CA HIS A 31 -60.45 30.99 -48.19
C HIS A 31 -59.32 30.11 -48.74
N LYS A 32 -58.24 29.90 -47.96
CA LYS A 32 -57.07 29.10 -48.33
C LYS A 32 -56.30 29.60 -49.56
N ARG A 33 -56.45 30.88 -49.91
CA ARG A 33 -55.70 31.57 -50.96
C ARG A 33 -54.40 32.16 -50.39
N PHE A 34 -53.59 31.30 -49.79
CA PHE A 34 -52.40 31.72 -49.03
C PHE A 34 -51.34 32.40 -49.90
N ASP A 35 -51.09 31.88 -51.11
CA ASP A 35 -50.08 32.47 -52.01
C ASP A 35 -50.48 33.86 -52.52
N GLU A 36 -51.78 34.09 -52.72
CA GLU A 36 -52.31 35.42 -53.07
C GLU A 36 -52.15 36.41 -51.92
N ALA A 37 -52.45 35.99 -50.69
CA ALA A 37 -52.25 36.79 -49.48
C ALA A 37 -50.76 37.12 -49.29
N ILE A 38 -49.86 36.13 -49.39
CA ILE A 38 -48.41 36.32 -49.25
C ILE A 38 -47.89 37.29 -50.30
N LYS A 39 -48.29 37.13 -51.56
CA LYS A 39 -47.87 38.03 -52.65
C LYS A 39 -48.32 39.47 -52.38
N ALA A 40 -49.60 39.67 -52.05
CA ALA A 40 -50.15 40.99 -51.78
C ALA A 40 -49.48 41.67 -50.57
N LEU A 41 -49.24 40.91 -49.50
CA LEU A 41 -48.58 41.42 -48.29
C LEU A 41 -47.11 41.77 -48.54
N ASN A 42 -46.36 40.97 -49.30
CA ASN A 42 -44.97 41.27 -49.65
C ASN A 42 -44.85 42.51 -50.55
N GLU A 43 -45.76 42.69 -51.51
CA GLU A 43 -45.81 43.90 -52.36
C GLU A 43 -46.21 45.15 -51.56
N ALA A 44 -46.96 44.99 -50.47
CA ALA A 44 -47.34 46.05 -49.55
C ALA A 44 -46.24 46.39 -48.54
N TYR A 45 -45.43 45.40 -48.14
CA TYR A 45 -44.42 45.53 -47.09
C TYR A 45 -43.47 46.74 -47.22
N PRO A 46 -42.89 47.08 -48.40
CA PRO A 46 -42.01 48.25 -48.52
C PRO A 46 -42.76 49.59 -48.51
N LYS A 47 -44.09 49.60 -48.65
CA LYS A 47 -44.92 50.81 -48.75
C LYS A 47 -45.35 51.35 -47.39
N PHE A 48 -45.29 50.54 -46.34
CA PHE A 48 -45.65 50.92 -44.98
C PHE A 48 -44.41 50.92 -44.08
N ASN A 49 -44.10 52.07 -43.49
CA ASN A 49 -42.89 52.26 -42.67
C ASN A 49 -43.17 52.35 -41.17
N ASP A 50 -44.43 52.52 -40.77
CA ASP A 50 -44.80 52.54 -39.36
C ASP A 50 -44.53 51.19 -38.69
N ILE A 51 -44.09 51.23 -37.42
CA ILE A 51 -43.68 50.04 -36.67
C ILE A 51 -44.88 49.14 -36.39
N HIS A 52 -46.05 49.73 -36.10
CA HIS A 52 -47.27 48.97 -35.84
C HIS A 52 -47.81 48.36 -37.14
N ASP A 53 -47.80 49.11 -38.24
CA ASP A 53 -48.20 48.58 -39.56
C ASP A 53 -47.34 47.39 -39.96
N LYS A 54 -46.01 47.46 -39.74
CA LYS A 54 -45.10 46.34 -39.97
C LYS A 54 -45.41 45.14 -39.08
N ALA A 55 -45.72 45.36 -37.80
CA ALA A 55 -46.09 44.27 -36.89
C ALA A 55 -47.33 43.50 -37.37
N LEU A 56 -48.34 44.21 -37.87
CA LEU A 56 -49.58 43.65 -38.39
C LEU A 56 -49.39 42.96 -39.77
N LEU A 57 -48.52 43.51 -40.63
CA LEU A 57 -48.14 42.85 -41.89
C LEU A 57 -47.39 41.54 -41.63
N ASP A 58 -46.41 41.56 -40.71
CA ASP A 58 -45.69 40.36 -40.29
C ASP A 58 -46.63 39.33 -39.66
N TYR A 59 -47.56 39.74 -38.79
CA TYR A 59 -48.57 38.84 -38.25
C TYR A 59 -49.42 38.20 -39.37
N SER A 60 -49.88 39.00 -40.33
CA SER A 60 -50.70 38.51 -41.44
C SER A 60 -49.91 37.56 -42.36
N LEU A 61 -48.63 37.82 -42.59
CA LEU A 61 -47.72 36.91 -43.30
C LEU A 61 -47.55 35.61 -42.52
N ALA A 62 -47.34 35.67 -41.21
CA ALA A 62 -47.24 34.48 -40.37
C ALA A 62 -48.50 33.61 -40.46
N MET A 63 -49.70 34.19 -40.39
CA MET A 63 -50.95 33.44 -40.57
C MET A 63 -51.06 32.78 -41.95
N SER A 64 -50.57 33.45 -43.00
CA SER A 64 -50.58 32.93 -44.37
C SER A 64 -49.61 31.76 -44.53
N TYR A 65 -48.40 31.86 -43.98
CA TYR A 65 -47.40 30.78 -43.98
C TYR A 65 -47.82 29.60 -43.10
N ALA A 66 -48.44 29.86 -41.94
CA ALA A 66 -49.02 28.84 -41.08
C ALA A 66 -50.07 28.01 -41.83
N GLY A 67 -50.96 28.67 -42.59
CA GLY A 67 -51.96 28.01 -43.43
C GLY A 67 -51.36 27.13 -44.54
N LYS A 68 -50.16 27.46 -45.02
CA LYS A 68 -49.38 26.69 -46.00
C LYS A 68 -48.57 25.56 -45.37
N GLY A 69 -48.43 25.53 -44.05
CA GLY A 69 -47.56 24.60 -43.33
C GLY A 69 -46.07 24.97 -43.37
N ASP A 70 -45.73 26.20 -43.76
CA ASP A 70 -44.35 26.70 -43.78
C ASP A 70 -43.97 27.28 -42.41
N VAL A 71 -43.61 26.37 -41.49
CA VAL A 71 -43.33 26.69 -40.08
C VAL A 71 -42.12 27.63 -39.93
N GLU A 72 -41.13 27.57 -40.82
CA GLU A 72 -39.95 28.42 -40.74
C GLU A 72 -40.28 29.89 -41.05
N ASN A 73 -41.05 30.14 -42.12
CA ASN A 73 -41.49 31.50 -42.43
C ASN A 73 -42.57 32.00 -41.45
N GLU A 74 -43.46 31.13 -40.97
CA GLU A 74 -44.37 31.45 -39.86
C GLU A 74 -43.59 31.96 -38.65
N LYS A 75 -42.63 31.16 -38.14
CA LYS A 75 -41.78 31.52 -37.00
C LYS A 75 -41.03 32.83 -37.25
N ARG A 76 -40.42 33.00 -38.43
CA ARG A 76 -39.70 34.21 -38.80
C ARG A 76 -40.58 35.46 -38.69
N HIS A 77 -41.78 35.42 -39.26
CA HIS A 77 -42.68 36.55 -39.24
C HIS A 77 -43.33 36.76 -37.87
N LEU A 78 -43.61 35.71 -37.09
CA LEU A 78 -44.03 35.84 -35.69
C LEU A 78 -42.96 36.53 -34.84
N ILE A 79 -41.67 36.22 -35.05
CA ILE A 79 -40.56 36.90 -34.38
C ILE A 79 -40.54 38.39 -34.74
N MET A 80 -40.59 38.71 -36.03
CA MET A 80 -40.55 40.11 -36.49
C MET A 80 -41.74 40.91 -35.97
N SER A 81 -42.95 40.35 -36.05
CA SER A 81 -44.17 40.92 -35.49
C SER A 81 -44.03 41.16 -33.99
N SER A 82 -43.57 40.16 -33.23
CA SER A 82 -43.37 40.28 -31.78
C SER A 82 -42.35 41.36 -31.41
N ILE A 83 -41.26 41.48 -32.17
CA ILE A 83 -40.25 42.53 -31.95
C ILE A 83 -40.84 43.92 -32.20
N ASN A 84 -41.63 44.07 -33.28
CA ASN A 84 -42.24 45.35 -33.64
C ASN A 84 -43.34 45.75 -32.63
N ASP A 85 -44.16 44.80 -32.15
CA ASP A 85 -45.14 45.03 -31.08
C ASP A 85 -44.45 45.47 -29.78
N LEU A 86 -43.37 44.80 -29.39
CA LEU A 86 -42.59 45.17 -28.20
C LEU A 86 -41.97 46.57 -28.33
N LYS A 87 -41.45 46.93 -29.51
CA LYS A 87 -40.89 48.26 -29.78
C LYS A 87 -41.93 49.38 -29.79
N SER A 88 -43.15 49.08 -30.27
CA SER A 88 -44.26 50.03 -30.33
C SER A 88 -45.04 50.13 -29.00
N GLY A 89 -44.68 49.32 -28.00
CA GLY A 89 -45.33 49.32 -26.69
C GLY A 89 -46.72 48.65 -26.69
N ILE A 90 -47.02 47.85 -27.72
CA ILE A 90 -48.30 47.18 -27.88
C ILE A 90 -48.30 45.89 -27.04
N ARG A 91 -49.24 45.82 -26.09
CA ARG A 91 -49.35 44.72 -25.11
C ARG A 91 -50.39 43.68 -25.48
N GLU A 92 -50.70 43.55 -26.76
CA GLU A 92 -51.64 42.54 -27.25
C GLU A 92 -50.98 41.16 -27.39
N TYR A 93 -49.69 41.13 -27.75
CA TYR A 93 -48.82 39.95 -27.75
C TYR A 93 -49.37 38.69 -28.43
N THR A 94 -50.24 38.86 -29.42
CA THR A 94 -50.78 37.73 -30.20
C THR A 94 -49.66 36.93 -30.86
N SER A 95 -48.74 37.62 -31.54
CA SER A 95 -47.59 36.99 -32.21
C SER A 95 -46.63 36.34 -31.23
N LEU A 96 -46.38 36.97 -30.07
CA LEU A 96 -45.48 36.45 -29.04
C LEU A 96 -46.05 35.18 -28.39
N ARG A 97 -47.37 35.15 -28.16
CA ARG A 97 -48.09 33.97 -27.67
C ARG A 97 -48.00 32.81 -28.67
N MET A 98 -48.25 33.07 -29.95
CA MET A 98 -48.13 32.03 -30.99
C MET A 98 -46.70 31.51 -31.11
N LEU A 99 -45.71 32.42 -31.07
CA LEU A 99 -44.29 32.06 -31.06
C LEU A 99 -43.95 31.18 -29.85
N ALA A 100 -44.49 31.47 -28.67
CA ALA A 100 -44.29 30.65 -27.48
C ALA A 100 -44.84 29.22 -27.65
N VAL A 101 -46.00 29.05 -28.30
CA VAL A 101 -46.54 27.71 -28.62
C VAL A 101 -45.66 26.98 -29.64
N LEU A 102 -45.19 27.68 -30.66
CA LEU A 102 -44.28 27.12 -31.67
C LEU A 102 -42.96 26.65 -31.02
N LEU A 103 -42.35 27.48 -30.18
CA LEU A 103 -41.14 27.14 -29.43
C LEU A 103 -41.35 25.96 -28.48
N TYR A 104 -42.50 25.87 -27.83
CA TYR A 104 -42.85 24.73 -26.99
C TYR A 104 -42.88 23.42 -27.81
N ASN A 105 -43.51 23.46 -29.00
CA ASN A 105 -43.58 22.30 -29.89
C ASN A 105 -42.19 21.90 -30.45
N GLU A 106 -41.28 22.87 -30.61
CA GLU A 106 -39.87 22.64 -30.97
C GLU A 106 -39.02 22.13 -29.77
N GLY A 107 -39.59 22.08 -28.56
CA GLY A 107 -38.91 21.62 -27.36
C GLY A 107 -38.18 22.73 -26.56
N ASP A 108 -38.24 23.99 -27.00
CA ASP A 108 -37.72 25.13 -26.25
C ASP A 108 -38.71 25.63 -25.21
N VAL A 109 -38.90 24.80 -24.18
CA VAL A 109 -39.84 25.03 -23.09
C VAL A 109 -39.47 26.28 -22.27
N SER A 110 -38.17 26.58 -22.13
CA SER A 110 -37.68 27.74 -21.37
C SER A 110 -38.10 29.06 -22.00
N ARG A 111 -37.87 29.25 -23.31
CA ARG A 111 -38.28 30.48 -24.00
C ARG A 111 -39.80 30.55 -24.11
N ALA A 112 -40.46 29.43 -24.40
CA ALA A 112 -41.92 29.36 -24.41
C ALA A 112 -42.54 29.82 -23.08
N TYR A 113 -42.01 29.35 -21.96
CA TYR A 113 -42.44 29.75 -20.62
C TYR A 113 -42.21 31.24 -20.36
N ALA A 114 -41.03 31.76 -20.72
CA ALA A 114 -40.70 33.17 -20.53
C ALA A 114 -41.65 34.08 -21.33
N TYR A 115 -41.91 33.75 -22.60
CA TYR A 115 -42.79 34.54 -23.46
C TYR A 115 -44.24 34.47 -23.01
N MET A 116 -44.72 33.29 -22.62
CA MET A 116 -46.09 33.12 -22.17
C MET A 116 -46.34 33.78 -20.80
N THR A 117 -45.33 33.80 -19.92
CA THR A 117 -45.37 34.57 -18.67
C THR A 117 -45.51 36.06 -18.95
N ARG A 118 -44.73 36.62 -19.89
CA ARG A 118 -44.89 38.03 -20.29
C ARG A 118 -46.28 38.34 -20.84
N CYS A 119 -46.84 37.44 -21.65
CA CYS A 119 -48.20 37.57 -22.15
C CYS A 119 -49.23 37.59 -21.00
N MET A 120 -49.06 36.73 -19.99
CA MET A 120 -49.95 36.66 -18.83
C MET A 120 -49.86 37.91 -17.96
N ASP A 121 -48.64 38.36 -17.66
CA ASP A 121 -48.38 39.52 -16.80
C ASP A 121 -49.04 40.79 -17.38
N ASP A 122 -48.87 41.04 -18.69
CA ASP A 122 -49.45 42.21 -19.33
C ASP A 122 -50.95 42.09 -19.56
N ALA A 123 -51.48 40.89 -19.83
CA ALA A 123 -52.93 40.67 -19.90
C ALA A 123 -53.60 40.97 -18.55
N ALA A 124 -52.96 40.59 -17.44
CA ALA A 124 -53.40 40.93 -16.09
C ALA A 124 -53.27 42.43 -15.79
N ALA A 125 -52.14 43.05 -16.16
CA ALA A 125 -51.92 44.49 -15.95
C ALA A 125 -52.93 45.36 -16.74
N CYS A 126 -53.32 44.93 -17.93
CA CYS A 126 -54.36 45.59 -18.73
C CYS A 126 -55.80 45.20 -18.34
N ASN A 127 -55.99 44.33 -17.34
CA ASN A 127 -57.29 43.79 -16.93
C ASN A 127 -58.12 43.21 -18.09
N SER A 128 -57.46 42.54 -19.04
CA SER A 128 -58.10 42.02 -20.25
C SER A 128 -58.49 40.55 -20.10
N LEU A 129 -59.76 40.29 -19.73
CA LEU A 129 -60.29 38.93 -19.56
C LEU A 129 -60.13 38.05 -20.81
N TRP A 130 -60.33 38.65 -22.00
CA TRP A 130 -60.16 37.94 -23.27
C TRP A 130 -58.72 37.48 -23.49
N ARG A 131 -57.72 38.35 -23.24
CA ARG A 131 -56.31 37.98 -23.41
C ARG A 131 -55.87 36.95 -22.37
N ILE A 132 -56.35 37.07 -21.13
CA ILE A 132 -56.13 36.06 -20.08
C ILE A 132 -56.65 34.69 -20.55
N TYR A 133 -57.88 34.64 -21.07
CA TYR A 133 -58.47 33.41 -21.60
C TYR A 133 -57.62 32.79 -22.73
N GLU A 134 -57.16 33.62 -23.67
CA GLU A 134 -56.32 33.18 -24.78
C GLU A 134 -54.94 32.63 -24.33
N VAL A 135 -54.31 33.23 -23.33
CA VAL A 135 -53.03 32.75 -22.75
C VAL A 135 -53.25 31.44 -21.96
N GLN A 136 -54.36 31.34 -21.21
CA GLN A 136 -54.68 30.16 -20.40
C GLN A 136 -54.87 28.86 -21.20
N LYS A 137 -55.16 28.94 -22.50
CA LYS A 137 -55.28 27.75 -23.37
C LYS A 137 -53.99 26.92 -23.42
N ALA A 138 -52.82 27.57 -23.36
CA ALA A 138 -51.52 26.90 -23.49
C ALA A 138 -50.61 27.06 -22.26
N PHE A 139 -50.78 28.14 -21.47
CA PHE A 139 -49.90 28.44 -20.34
C PHE A 139 -49.76 27.32 -19.30
N PRO A 140 -50.83 26.64 -18.82
CA PRO A 140 -50.69 25.58 -17.82
C PRO A 140 -49.83 24.40 -18.29
N ILE A 141 -49.90 24.07 -19.58
CA ILE A 141 -49.13 22.97 -20.17
C ILE A 141 -47.64 23.35 -20.25
N ILE A 142 -47.34 24.55 -20.76
CA ILE A 142 -45.98 25.08 -20.87
C ILE A 142 -45.36 25.24 -19.48
N ASN A 143 -46.11 25.80 -18.52
CA ASN A 143 -45.67 25.98 -17.14
C ASN A 143 -45.33 24.63 -16.48
N LYS A 144 -46.20 23.63 -16.63
CA LYS A 144 -45.96 22.27 -16.10
C LYS A 144 -44.71 21.64 -16.74
N ALA A 145 -44.53 21.79 -18.05
CA ALA A 145 -43.36 21.27 -18.74
C ALA A 145 -42.06 21.93 -18.25
N TYR A 146 -42.07 23.24 -18.03
CA TYR A 146 -40.93 23.99 -17.50
C TYR A 146 -40.54 23.51 -16.10
N HIS A 147 -41.50 23.40 -15.19
CA HIS A 147 -41.24 22.88 -13.84
C HIS A 147 -40.76 21.42 -13.85
N HIS A 148 -41.32 20.57 -14.71
CA HIS A 148 -40.84 19.20 -14.86
C HIS A 148 -39.39 19.13 -15.35
N GLN A 149 -38.98 20.03 -16.25
CA GLN A 149 -37.59 20.15 -16.70
C GLN A 149 -36.66 20.57 -15.55
N LEU A 150 -37.07 21.56 -14.73
CA LEU A 150 -36.32 21.97 -13.54
C LEU A 150 -36.19 20.84 -12.52
N ASP A 151 -37.27 20.11 -12.24
CA ASP A 151 -37.25 18.98 -11.31
C ASP A 151 -36.33 17.85 -11.79
N ARG A 152 -36.31 17.59 -13.10
CA ARG A 152 -35.38 16.61 -13.68
C ARG A 152 -33.92 17.05 -13.48
N GLN A 153 -33.60 18.30 -13.75
CA GLN A 153 -32.25 18.84 -13.51
C GLN A 153 -31.87 18.77 -12.03
N ARG A 154 -32.79 19.18 -11.13
CA ARG A 154 -32.59 19.11 -9.69
C ARG A 154 -32.35 17.67 -9.22
N ARG A 155 -33.14 16.70 -9.69
CA ARG A 155 -32.94 15.28 -9.38
C ARG A 155 -31.57 14.78 -9.83
N LEU A 156 -31.14 15.11 -11.05
CA LEU A 156 -29.82 14.71 -11.54
C LEU A 156 -28.68 15.27 -10.67
N ILE A 157 -28.76 16.55 -10.28
CA ILE A 157 -27.77 17.18 -9.39
C ILE A 157 -27.78 16.53 -8.00
N VAL A 158 -28.95 16.26 -7.43
CA VAL A 158 -29.04 15.61 -6.11
C VAL A 158 -28.50 14.19 -6.16
N CYS A 159 -28.86 13.41 -7.19
CA CYS A 159 -28.36 12.04 -7.36
C CYS A 159 -26.84 12.01 -7.58
N SER A 160 -26.28 12.93 -8.37
CA SER A 160 -24.83 13.01 -8.58
C SER A 160 -24.08 13.41 -7.31
N LEU A 161 -24.63 14.33 -6.50
CA LEU A 161 -24.07 14.69 -5.20
C LEU A 161 -24.05 13.51 -4.22
N ILE A 162 -25.16 12.78 -4.11
CA ILE A 162 -25.23 11.57 -3.27
C ILE A 162 -24.18 10.56 -3.72
N PHE A 163 -24.04 10.33 -5.03
CA PHE A 163 -23.04 9.42 -5.57
C PHE A 163 -21.61 9.86 -5.24
N ILE A 164 -21.29 11.15 -5.37
CA ILE A 164 -19.96 11.70 -5.01
C ILE A 164 -19.67 11.50 -3.52
N ILE A 165 -20.64 11.74 -2.63
CA ILE A 165 -20.49 11.54 -1.18
C ILE A 165 -20.23 10.06 -0.85
N LEU A 166 -20.94 9.15 -1.49
CA LEU A 166 -20.72 7.71 -1.30
C LEU A 166 -19.33 7.28 -1.79
N LEU A 167 -18.90 7.79 -2.94
CA LEU A 167 -17.60 7.47 -3.52
C LEU A 167 -16.43 8.00 -2.66
N THR A 168 -16.56 9.19 -2.10
CA THR A 168 -15.54 9.76 -1.20
C THR A 168 -15.46 8.99 0.11
N LEU A 169 -16.60 8.58 0.69
CA LEU A 169 -16.62 7.73 1.88
C LEU A 169 -15.98 6.36 1.62
N PHE A 170 -16.31 5.73 0.49
CA PHE A 170 -15.69 4.47 0.07
C PHE A 170 -14.17 4.58 -0.04
N LEU A 171 -13.67 5.64 -0.69
CA LEU A 171 -12.24 5.88 -0.84
C LEU A 171 -11.55 6.12 0.52
N ALA A 172 -12.19 6.86 1.43
CA ALA A 172 -11.68 7.07 2.77
C ALA A 172 -11.54 5.75 3.56
N ILE A 173 -12.56 4.88 3.49
CA ILE A 173 -12.52 3.55 4.12
C ILE A 173 -11.38 2.70 3.51
N ALA A 174 -11.25 2.68 2.19
CA ALA A 174 -10.18 1.94 1.51
C ALA A 174 -8.79 2.40 1.97
N ILE A 175 -8.55 3.71 2.06
CA ILE A 175 -7.29 4.28 2.56
C ILE A 175 -7.01 3.85 4.01
N ILE A 176 -8.03 3.87 4.87
CA ILE A 176 -7.89 3.44 6.28
C ILE A 176 -7.52 1.95 6.36
N LEU A 177 -8.19 1.09 5.59
CA LEU A 177 -7.91 -0.34 5.53
C LEU A 177 -6.50 -0.62 5.02
N ILE A 178 -6.06 0.05 3.95
CA ILE A 178 -4.69 -0.06 3.41
C ILE A 178 -3.66 0.35 4.47
N LYS A 179 -3.85 1.50 5.14
CA LYS A 179 -2.93 1.94 6.21
C LYS A 179 -2.86 0.93 7.36
N LYS A 180 -3.99 0.35 7.77
CA LYS A 180 -4.04 -0.68 8.81
C LYS A 180 -3.31 -1.95 8.38
N GLN A 181 -3.50 -2.38 7.13
CA GLN A 181 -2.84 -3.55 6.57
C GLN A 181 -1.33 -3.35 6.42
N MET A 182 -0.89 -2.19 5.95
CA MET A 182 0.54 -1.84 5.82
C MET A 182 1.27 -1.86 7.17
N ARG A 183 0.65 -1.33 8.23
CA ARG A 183 1.24 -1.40 9.60
C ARG A 183 1.43 -2.83 10.08
N LYS A 184 0.48 -3.72 9.80
CA LYS A 184 0.58 -5.15 10.15
C LYS A 184 1.70 -5.84 9.37
N VAL A 185 1.79 -5.56 8.07
CA VAL A 185 2.84 -6.12 7.21
C VAL A 185 4.22 -5.62 7.62
N SER A 186 4.40 -4.33 7.88
CA SER A 186 5.71 -3.79 8.28
C SER A 186 6.23 -4.38 9.59
N ALA A 187 5.34 -4.63 10.56
CA ALA A 187 5.71 -5.28 11.82
C ALA A 187 6.17 -6.72 11.59
N ALA A 188 5.44 -7.50 10.78
CA ALA A 188 5.82 -8.87 10.43
C ALA A 188 7.14 -8.92 9.65
N THR A 189 7.36 -8.00 8.70
CA THR A 189 8.62 -7.94 7.93
C THR A 189 9.81 -7.62 8.83
N ARG A 190 9.65 -6.72 9.81
CA ARG A 190 10.72 -6.37 10.75
C ARG A 190 11.11 -7.58 11.62
N LEU A 191 10.14 -8.30 12.17
CA LEU A 191 10.38 -9.52 12.95
C LEU A 191 11.08 -10.59 12.11
N ALA A 192 10.66 -10.79 10.85
CA ALA A 192 11.30 -11.72 9.94
C ALA A 192 12.76 -11.33 9.62
N GLN A 193 13.03 -10.03 9.52
CA GLN A 193 14.38 -9.52 9.28
C GLN A 193 15.28 -9.68 10.50
N GLU A 194 14.79 -9.37 11.70
CA GLU A 194 15.50 -9.60 12.97
C GLU A 194 15.80 -11.10 13.16
N ALA A 195 14.83 -11.98 12.90
CA ALA A 195 15.04 -13.43 12.95
C ALA A 195 16.10 -13.92 11.95
N ASN A 196 16.13 -13.36 10.73
CA ASN A 196 17.11 -13.73 9.71
C ASN A 196 18.52 -13.27 10.09
N VAL A 197 18.66 -12.08 10.69
CA VAL A 197 19.95 -11.61 11.24
C VAL A 197 20.44 -12.57 12.32
N ARG A 198 19.59 -12.90 13.30
CA ARG A 198 19.95 -13.84 14.38
C ARG A 198 20.31 -15.23 13.85
N LEU A 199 19.59 -15.73 12.85
CA LEU A 199 19.91 -17.00 12.19
C LEU A 199 21.27 -16.97 11.48
N LYS A 200 21.64 -15.84 10.86
CA LYS A 200 22.95 -15.71 10.22
C LYS A 200 24.08 -15.66 11.24
N GLU A 201 23.88 -14.98 12.36
CA GLU A 201 24.85 -14.93 13.46
C GLU A 201 25.08 -16.32 14.05
N LEU A 202 24.01 -17.03 14.42
CA LEU A 202 24.09 -18.40 14.93
C LEU A 202 24.74 -19.37 13.93
N ASN A 203 24.41 -19.25 12.64
CA ASN A 203 25.07 -20.06 11.61
C ASN A 203 26.58 -19.76 11.51
N ARG A 204 26.98 -18.49 11.68
CA ARG A 204 28.40 -18.11 11.66
C ARG A 204 29.14 -18.70 12.86
N GLU A 205 28.58 -18.60 14.05
CA GLU A 205 29.14 -19.19 15.28
C GLU A 205 29.24 -20.72 15.18
N LEU A 206 28.20 -21.36 14.65
CA LEU A 206 28.19 -22.80 14.43
C LEU A 206 29.26 -23.23 13.42
N ALA A 207 29.45 -22.47 12.34
CA ALA A 207 30.50 -22.72 11.35
C ALA A 207 31.90 -22.56 11.96
N GLU A 208 32.11 -21.54 12.80
CA GLU A 208 33.37 -21.33 13.50
C GLU A 208 33.67 -22.47 14.49
N SER A 209 32.68 -22.87 15.31
CA SER A 209 32.79 -24.02 16.21
C SER A 209 33.12 -25.32 15.45
N SER A 210 32.48 -25.52 14.29
CA SER A 210 32.73 -26.68 13.43
C SER A 210 34.16 -26.68 12.89
N ARG A 211 34.66 -25.53 12.42
CA ARG A 211 36.04 -25.39 11.94
C ARG A 211 37.07 -25.73 13.03
N ILE A 212 36.87 -25.25 14.26
CA ILE A 212 37.75 -25.57 15.39
C ILE A 212 37.76 -27.08 15.66
N LYS A 213 36.58 -27.74 15.65
CA LYS A 213 36.48 -29.19 15.82
C LYS A 213 37.18 -29.97 14.71
N GLU A 214 37.03 -29.54 13.45
CA GLU A 214 37.72 -30.14 12.30
C GLU A 214 39.24 -30.02 12.40
N GLU A 215 39.75 -28.83 12.75
CA GLU A 215 41.19 -28.62 12.97
C GLU A 215 41.73 -29.51 14.09
N TYR A 216 40.97 -29.69 15.16
CA TYR A 216 41.33 -30.57 16.26
C TYR A 216 41.38 -32.05 15.83
N ILE A 217 40.41 -32.51 15.05
CA ILE A 217 40.40 -33.88 14.51
C ILE A 217 41.61 -34.10 13.59
N ALA A 218 41.92 -33.14 12.71
CA ALA A 218 43.10 -33.21 11.86
C ALA A 218 44.38 -33.30 12.69
N HIS A 219 44.52 -32.44 13.70
CA HIS A 219 45.67 -32.47 14.60
C HIS A 219 45.80 -33.80 15.36
N TYR A 220 44.69 -34.38 15.82
CA TYR A 220 44.68 -35.69 16.48
C TYR A 220 45.16 -36.81 15.55
N ILE A 221 44.68 -36.81 14.30
CA ILE A 221 45.09 -37.80 13.30
C ILE A 221 46.59 -37.67 12.99
N ASP A 222 47.11 -36.45 12.85
CA ASP A 222 48.54 -36.20 12.66
C ASP A 222 49.37 -36.75 13.83
N GLN A 223 48.92 -36.56 15.07
CA GLN A 223 49.60 -37.13 16.25
C GLN A 223 49.60 -38.66 16.22
N CYS A 224 48.49 -39.30 15.85
CA CYS A 224 48.46 -40.76 15.68
C CYS A 224 49.48 -41.22 14.64
N SER A 225 49.61 -40.51 13.52
CA SER A 225 50.63 -40.82 12.49
C SER A 225 52.05 -40.69 13.04
N LEU A 226 52.35 -39.62 13.78
CA LEU A 226 53.66 -39.41 14.41
C LEU A 226 54.01 -40.52 15.41
N TYR A 227 53.03 -40.98 16.20
CA TYR A 227 53.23 -42.10 17.12
C TYR A 227 53.49 -43.42 16.40
N ILE A 228 52.76 -43.71 15.31
CA ILE A 228 53.02 -44.90 14.48
C ILE A 228 54.45 -44.87 13.95
N ASP A 229 54.92 -43.72 13.44
CA ASP A 229 56.28 -43.55 12.96
C ASP A 229 57.34 -43.75 14.06
N LYS A 230 57.09 -43.21 15.25
CA LYS A 230 57.97 -43.39 16.42
C LYS A 230 58.04 -44.87 16.84
N MET A 231 56.90 -45.56 16.88
CA MET A 231 56.85 -47.00 17.18
C MET A 231 57.60 -47.83 16.13
N ASP A 232 57.47 -47.52 14.83
CA ASP A 232 58.21 -48.21 13.78
C ASP A 232 59.73 -47.95 13.87
N LYS A 233 60.13 -46.71 14.19
CA LYS A 233 61.54 -46.37 14.45
C LYS A 233 62.10 -47.14 15.66
N TYR A 234 61.34 -47.23 16.75
CA TYR A 234 61.75 -48.00 17.92
C TYR A 234 61.86 -49.50 17.61
N ARG A 235 60.87 -50.07 16.90
CA ARG A 235 60.92 -51.46 16.41
C ARG A 235 62.16 -51.73 15.55
N LYS A 236 62.46 -50.84 14.59
CA LYS A 236 63.67 -50.94 13.74
C LYS A 236 64.96 -50.80 14.55
N HIS A 237 64.97 -49.93 15.56
CA HIS A 237 66.11 -49.78 16.47
C HIS A 237 66.37 -51.08 17.23
N LEU A 238 65.35 -51.66 17.88
CA LEU A 238 65.48 -52.94 18.58
C LEU A 238 65.91 -54.07 17.63
N GLN A 239 65.39 -54.12 16.40
CA GLN A 239 65.82 -55.07 15.37
C GLN A 239 67.32 -54.91 15.03
N LYS A 240 67.83 -53.68 14.99
CA LYS A 240 69.25 -53.39 14.74
C LYS A 240 70.13 -53.78 15.92
N VAL A 241 69.68 -53.57 17.16
CA VAL A 241 70.38 -54.01 18.37
C VAL A 241 70.44 -55.54 18.41
N ALA A 242 69.32 -56.21 18.17
CA ALA A 242 69.23 -57.67 18.14
C ALA A 242 70.10 -58.32 17.04
N SER A 243 70.28 -57.67 15.89
CA SER A 243 71.08 -58.21 14.78
C SER A 243 72.59 -57.98 14.90
N LYS A 244 73.04 -57.06 15.77
CA LYS A 244 74.47 -56.68 15.90
C LYS A 244 75.06 -56.96 17.28
N GLY A 245 74.25 -57.02 18.33
CA GLY A 245 74.67 -57.16 19.73
C GLY A 245 74.57 -58.59 20.28
N LYS A 246 74.95 -58.76 21.55
CA LYS A 246 74.65 -59.98 22.33
C LYS A 246 73.25 -59.86 22.92
N ALA A 247 72.63 -60.98 23.29
CA ALA A 247 71.29 -60.98 23.91
C ALA A 247 71.17 -60.04 25.13
N ALA A 248 72.25 -59.87 25.89
CA ALA A 248 72.33 -58.96 27.02
C ALA A 248 72.04 -57.49 26.65
N ASP A 249 72.60 -56.99 25.54
CA ASP A 249 72.45 -55.59 25.12
C ASP A 249 70.98 -55.28 24.75
N LEU A 250 70.27 -56.25 24.18
CA LEU A 250 68.85 -56.13 23.87
C LEU A 250 67.99 -56.13 25.15
N TYR A 251 68.33 -56.96 26.14
CA TYR A 251 67.63 -56.97 27.43
C TYR A 251 67.81 -55.64 28.19
N ASP A 252 69.01 -55.05 28.14
CA ASP A 252 69.27 -53.76 28.76
C ASP A 252 68.45 -52.63 28.10
N GLU A 253 68.38 -52.61 26.77
CA GLU A 253 67.58 -51.62 26.03
C GLU A 253 66.07 -51.76 26.29
N ILE A 254 65.54 -52.99 26.33
CA ILE A 254 64.12 -53.25 26.62
C ILE A 254 63.76 -52.88 28.08
N ARG A 255 64.69 -53.08 29.01
CA ARG A 255 64.48 -52.78 30.43
C ARG A 255 64.54 -51.27 30.72
N SER A 256 65.18 -50.49 29.85
CA SER A 256 65.26 -49.05 30.01
C SER A 256 63.89 -48.39 29.90
N THR A 257 63.57 -47.53 30.88
CA THR A 257 62.36 -46.68 30.83
C THR A 257 62.57 -45.41 30.02
N SER A 258 63.81 -45.09 29.63
CA SER A 258 64.18 -43.79 29.04
C SER A 258 63.36 -43.44 27.80
N PHE A 259 63.04 -44.43 26.97
CA PHE A 259 62.19 -44.25 25.80
C PHE A 259 60.77 -43.84 26.19
N ILE A 260 60.16 -44.55 27.15
CA ILE A 260 58.81 -44.24 27.66
C ILE A 260 58.79 -42.89 28.38
N ASP A 261 59.82 -42.57 29.15
CA ASP A 261 59.92 -41.31 29.89
C ASP A 261 60.00 -40.11 28.93
N ASN A 262 60.76 -40.24 27.83
CA ASN A 262 60.83 -39.24 26.78
C ASN A 262 59.49 -39.10 26.02
N GLU A 263 58.86 -40.22 25.65
CA GLU A 263 57.55 -40.20 25.00
C GLU A 263 56.46 -39.59 25.89
N LEU A 264 56.52 -39.82 27.21
CA LEU A 264 55.59 -39.24 28.17
C LEU A 264 55.79 -37.72 28.30
N LYS A 265 57.05 -37.25 28.27
CA LYS A 265 57.36 -35.81 28.27
C LYS A 265 56.84 -35.14 27.00
N ASP A 266 57.07 -35.75 25.84
CA ASP A 266 56.54 -35.26 24.56
C ASP A 266 55.00 -35.24 24.59
N PHE A 267 54.38 -36.32 25.07
CA PHE A 267 52.92 -36.41 25.19
C PHE A 267 52.34 -35.27 26.02
N TYR A 268 52.94 -34.95 27.17
CA TYR A 268 52.49 -33.83 27.99
C TYR A 268 52.69 -32.48 27.32
N ALA A 269 53.80 -32.25 26.62
CA ALA A 269 54.01 -31.02 25.89
C ALA A 269 52.96 -30.83 24.78
N HIS A 270 52.64 -31.90 24.04
CA HIS A 270 51.60 -31.88 23.02
C HIS A 270 50.22 -31.68 23.63
N PHE A 271 49.89 -32.39 24.71
CA PHE A 271 48.62 -32.20 25.42
C PHE A 271 48.46 -30.74 25.87
N ASP A 272 49.46 -30.17 26.52
CA ASP A 272 49.43 -28.78 27.01
C ASP A 272 49.21 -27.81 25.84
N ASP A 273 49.91 -28.01 24.72
CA ASP A 273 49.79 -27.17 23.52
C ASP A 273 48.43 -27.29 22.84
N SER A 274 47.94 -28.51 22.62
CA SER A 274 46.63 -28.73 22.01
C SER A 274 45.51 -28.22 22.90
N PHE A 275 45.62 -28.41 24.21
CA PHE A 275 44.62 -27.98 25.17
C PHE A 275 44.57 -26.45 25.27
N LEU A 276 45.70 -25.76 25.39
CA LEU A 276 45.75 -24.30 25.48
C LEU A 276 45.39 -23.62 24.15
N LYS A 277 45.52 -24.29 23.00
CA LYS A 277 44.95 -23.79 21.75
C LYS A 277 43.42 -23.75 21.78
N LEU A 278 42.79 -24.74 22.43
CA LEU A 278 41.33 -24.80 22.58
C LEU A 278 40.83 -23.89 23.71
N PHE A 279 41.62 -23.76 24.78
CA PHE A 279 41.28 -22.96 25.96
C PHE A 279 42.44 -22.02 26.36
N PRO A 280 42.69 -20.93 25.59
CA PRO A 280 43.86 -20.07 25.80
C PRO A 280 43.95 -19.45 27.19
N ASN A 281 42.81 -19.10 27.78
CA ASN A 281 42.72 -18.44 29.07
C ASN A 281 42.49 -19.42 30.24
N PHE A 282 42.59 -20.73 30.01
CA PHE A 282 42.24 -21.75 31.00
C PHE A 282 42.91 -21.54 32.35
N VAL A 283 44.22 -21.24 32.38
CA VAL A 283 44.97 -21.09 33.62
C VAL A 283 44.48 -19.90 34.45
N GLU A 284 44.13 -18.80 33.77
CA GLU A 284 43.59 -17.61 34.41
C GLU A 284 42.17 -17.87 34.95
N GLU A 285 41.28 -18.38 34.11
CA GLU A 285 39.90 -18.71 34.49
C GLU A 285 39.85 -19.76 35.61
N PHE A 286 40.70 -20.78 35.56
CA PHE A 286 40.82 -21.77 36.62
C PHE A 286 41.27 -21.16 37.96
N ASN A 287 42.26 -20.27 37.93
CA ASN A 287 42.73 -19.59 39.14
C ASN A 287 41.69 -18.60 39.70
N ASN A 288 40.79 -18.07 38.86
CA ASN A 288 39.70 -17.22 39.30
C ASN A 288 38.60 -17.99 40.06
N LEU A 289 38.53 -19.31 39.91
CA LEU A 289 37.64 -20.18 40.69
C LEU A 289 38.20 -20.51 42.09
N LEU A 290 39.41 -20.05 42.42
CA LEU A 290 40.15 -20.45 43.63
C LEU A 290 40.44 -19.25 44.53
N GLN A 291 40.38 -19.50 45.84
CA GLN A 291 40.86 -18.56 46.86
C GLN A 291 42.35 -18.24 46.61
N PRO A 292 42.83 -17.00 46.89
CA PRO A 292 44.19 -16.58 46.57
C PRO A 292 45.29 -17.54 47.04
N GLU A 293 45.09 -18.17 48.19
CA GLU A 293 46.03 -19.10 48.83
C GLU A 293 46.13 -20.46 48.11
N PHE A 294 45.12 -20.79 47.31
CA PHE A 294 45.01 -22.06 46.58
C PHE A 294 45.31 -21.94 45.09
N ARG A 295 45.60 -20.73 44.59
CA ARG A 295 45.94 -20.50 43.18
C ARG A 295 47.21 -21.22 42.78
N THR A 296 47.25 -21.67 41.53
CA THR A 296 48.40 -22.37 40.96
C THR A 296 49.37 -21.40 40.31
N HIS A 297 50.66 -21.64 40.50
CA HIS A 297 51.74 -20.88 39.87
C HIS A 297 52.62 -21.82 39.04
N LEU A 298 52.86 -21.42 37.78
CA LEU A 298 53.70 -22.15 36.84
C LEU A 298 55.17 -21.76 37.04
N LYS A 299 56.08 -22.73 36.86
CA LYS A 299 57.52 -22.44 36.82
C LYS A 299 57.92 -21.82 35.48
N PRO A 300 59.08 -21.12 35.39
CA PRO A 300 59.57 -20.60 34.12
C PRO A 300 59.66 -21.70 33.05
N GLY A 301 58.93 -21.54 31.95
CA GLY A 301 58.88 -22.49 30.84
C GLY A 301 57.84 -23.61 30.94
N GLU A 302 57.08 -23.72 32.04
CA GLU A 302 55.94 -24.64 32.14
C GLU A 302 54.67 -24.02 31.53
N LYS A 303 53.94 -24.81 30.73
CA LYS A 303 52.62 -24.44 30.18
C LYS A 303 51.50 -24.86 31.11
N LEU A 304 51.47 -26.14 31.49
CA LEU A 304 50.61 -26.67 32.55
C LEU A 304 51.45 -27.52 33.51
N ASN A 305 51.17 -27.41 34.81
CA ASN A 305 51.67 -28.34 35.81
C ASN A 305 50.70 -29.54 35.96
N THR A 306 51.08 -30.54 36.74
CA THR A 306 50.24 -31.74 36.95
C THR A 306 48.84 -31.41 37.47
N GLU A 307 48.72 -30.43 38.36
CA GLU A 307 47.44 -30.01 38.94
C GLU A 307 46.51 -29.44 37.85
N LEU A 308 47.04 -28.53 37.04
CA LEU A 308 46.31 -27.94 35.92
C LEU A 308 45.96 -28.99 34.86
N ARG A 309 46.81 -29.98 34.59
CA ARG A 309 46.50 -31.07 33.65
C ARG A 309 45.34 -31.95 34.14
N ILE A 310 45.22 -32.19 35.45
CA ILE A 310 44.07 -32.91 36.02
C ILE A 310 42.78 -32.17 35.69
N PHE A 311 42.76 -30.86 35.89
CA PHE A 311 41.56 -30.06 35.65
C PHE A 311 41.32 -29.73 34.17
N ALA A 312 42.37 -29.72 33.34
CA ALA A 312 42.24 -29.71 31.90
C ALA A 312 41.51 -30.97 31.39
N LEU A 313 41.79 -32.13 31.95
CA LEU A 313 41.08 -33.37 31.63
C LEU A 313 39.63 -33.36 32.12
N VAL A 314 39.37 -32.81 33.31
CA VAL A 314 38.00 -32.57 33.80
C VAL A 314 37.25 -31.65 32.84
N ARG A 315 37.88 -30.56 32.38
CA ARG A 315 37.33 -29.64 31.39
C ARG A 315 37.01 -30.30 30.05
N LEU A 316 37.79 -31.29 29.64
CA LEU A 316 37.52 -32.11 28.45
C LEU A 316 36.44 -33.19 28.67
N GLY A 317 35.79 -33.21 29.84
CA GLY A 317 34.73 -34.17 30.19
C GLY A 317 35.24 -35.50 30.77
N ILE A 318 36.54 -35.62 31.04
CA ILE A 318 37.11 -36.81 31.69
C ILE A 318 37.09 -36.60 33.20
N SER A 319 35.94 -36.86 33.81
CA SER A 319 35.71 -36.63 35.25
C SER A 319 36.12 -37.80 36.17
N SER A 320 36.43 -38.97 35.60
CA SER A 320 36.78 -40.16 36.37
C SER A 320 38.24 -40.12 36.83
N SER A 321 38.47 -40.18 38.16
CA SER A 321 39.83 -40.20 38.72
C SER A 321 40.66 -41.39 38.25
N THR A 322 40.03 -42.52 37.88
CA THR A 322 40.76 -43.68 37.32
C THR A 322 41.26 -43.41 35.90
N LYS A 323 40.44 -42.77 35.06
CA LYS A 323 40.83 -42.37 33.70
C LYS A 323 41.91 -41.30 33.73
N ILE A 324 41.79 -40.30 34.60
CA ILE A 324 42.81 -39.25 34.77
C ILE A 324 44.13 -39.86 35.26
N ALA A 325 44.07 -40.76 36.25
CA ALA A 325 45.25 -41.46 36.77
C ALA A 325 45.97 -42.26 35.68
N HIS A 326 45.20 -42.97 34.85
CA HIS A 326 45.74 -43.69 33.70
C HIS A 326 46.40 -42.74 32.69
N PHE A 327 45.76 -41.63 32.36
CA PHE A 327 46.25 -40.63 31.40
C PHE A 327 47.56 -39.98 31.87
N LEU A 328 47.62 -39.57 33.14
CA LEU A 328 48.77 -38.87 33.72
C LEU A 328 49.81 -39.82 34.36
N ARG A 329 49.65 -41.14 34.21
CA ARG A 329 50.53 -42.17 34.81
C ARG A 329 50.78 -41.97 36.33
N TYR A 330 49.77 -41.49 37.06
CA TYR A 330 49.80 -41.35 38.52
C TYR A 330 48.90 -42.37 39.20
N SER A 331 49.05 -42.53 40.52
CA SER A 331 48.12 -43.33 41.31
C SER A 331 46.75 -42.64 41.42
N VAL A 332 45.68 -43.43 41.50
CA VAL A 332 44.31 -42.91 41.72
C VAL A 332 44.24 -42.06 42.98
N THR A 333 44.96 -42.48 44.04
CA THR A 333 45.07 -41.75 45.31
C THR A 333 45.70 -40.37 45.12
N THR A 334 46.75 -40.25 44.31
CA THR A 334 47.39 -38.97 43.99
C THR A 334 46.42 -38.01 43.31
N ILE A 335 45.67 -38.50 42.31
CA ILE A 335 44.65 -37.71 41.62
C ILE A 335 43.54 -37.27 42.56
N TYR A 336 43.06 -38.18 43.42
CA TYR A 336 42.04 -37.88 44.42
C TYR A 336 42.50 -36.76 45.37
N ASN A 337 43.72 -36.84 45.88
CA ASN A 337 44.27 -35.84 46.79
C ASN A 337 44.37 -34.46 46.14
N TYR A 338 44.82 -34.38 44.88
CA TYR A 338 44.83 -33.12 44.14
C TYR A 338 43.42 -32.57 43.97
N ARG A 339 42.44 -33.38 43.58
CA ARG A 339 41.05 -32.92 43.42
C ARG A 339 40.46 -32.38 44.72
N VAL A 340 40.64 -33.10 45.83
CA VAL A 340 40.17 -32.66 47.15
C VAL A 340 40.84 -31.36 47.59
N LYS A 341 42.16 -31.21 47.34
CA LYS A 341 42.89 -29.96 47.64
C LYS A 341 42.22 -28.75 46.98
N PHE A 342 41.92 -28.83 45.68
CA PHE A 342 41.35 -27.70 44.94
C PHE A 342 39.86 -27.49 45.22
N ARG A 343 39.06 -28.54 45.42
CA ARG A 343 37.68 -28.40 45.89
C ARG A 343 37.60 -27.65 47.22
N ASN A 344 38.52 -27.93 48.14
CA ASN A 344 38.56 -27.22 49.43
C ASN A 344 38.96 -25.74 49.31
N GLY A 345 39.72 -25.39 48.27
CA GLY A 345 40.15 -24.03 47.94
C GLY A 345 39.23 -23.29 46.96
N ALA A 346 38.12 -23.89 46.54
CA ALA A 346 37.16 -23.30 45.62
C ALA A 346 36.47 -22.07 46.22
N ILE A 347 36.23 -21.06 45.38
CA ILE A 347 35.35 -19.93 45.70
C ILE A 347 33.90 -20.40 45.47
N GLY A 348 33.11 -20.52 46.54
CA GLY A 348 31.73 -20.99 46.47
C GLY A 348 31.53 -22.43 46.95
N ASP A 349 30.60 -23.15 46.31
CA ASP A 349 30.24 -24.52 46.69
C ASP A 349 31.30 -25.52 46.20
N ARG A 350 31.95 -26.20 47.17
CA ARG A 350 33.03 -27.16 46.92
C ARG A 350 32.60 -28.35 46.08
N GLU A 351 31.33 -28.75 46.18
CA GLU A 351 30.81 -29.90 45.44
C GLU A 351 30.56 -29.57 43.96
N LYS A 352 30.41 -28.28 43.62
CA LYS A 352 30.21 -27.81 42.24
C LYS A 352 31.50 -27.41 41.52
N PHE A 353 32.64 -27.44 42.20
CA PHE A 353 33.90 -26.95 41.64
C PHE A 353 34.26 -27.59 40.30
N ASP A 354 34.11 -28.92 40.19
CA ASP A 354 34.43 -29.61 38.93
C ASP A 354 33.46 -29.20 37.80
N ASP A 355 32.21 -28.91 38.11
CA ASP A 355 31.22 -28.41 37.14
C ASP A 355 31.57 -27.00 36.67
N GLU A 356 32.03 -26.12 37.58
CA GLU A 356 32.52 -24.78 37.23
C GLU A 356 33.79 -24.86 36.38
N VAL A 357 34.69 -25.80 36.66
CA VAL A 357 35.86 -26.07 35.81
C VAL A 357 35.43 -26.53 34.41
N MET A 358 34.35 -27.32 34.28
CA MET A 358 33.83 -27.73 32.96
C MET A 358 33.30 -26.55 32.14
N LYS A 359 32.89 -25.46 32.79
CA LYS A 359 32.34 -24.27 32.12
C LYS A 359 33.40 -23.30 31.60
N ILE A 360 34.66 -23.43 32.02
CA ILE A 360 35.77 -22.56 31.58
C ILE A 360 35.80 -22.47 30.04
N GLY A 361 35.83 -21.26 29.47
CA GLY A 361 35.78 -21.05 28.03
C GLY A 361 34.50 -21.47 27.31
N LEU A 362 33.39 -21.76 28.02
CA LEU A 362 32.04 -21.71 27.43
C LEU A 362 31.58 -20.25 27.42
N VAL A 363 31.20 -19.73 26.26
CA VAL A 363 30.46 -18.46 26.20
C VAL A 363 29.09 -18.73 26.79
N GLU A 364 28.74 -18.04 27.87
CA GLU A 364 27.40 -18.11 28.44
C GLU A 364 26.38 -17.67 27.38
N ASP A 365 25.51 -18.59 26.97
CA ASP A 365 24.27 -18.26 26.30
C ASP A 365 23.41 -17.58 27.35
N ASP A 366 23.47 -16.25 27.38
CA ASP A 366 22.66 -15.41 28.28
C ASP A 366 21.21 -15.49 27.82
N GLY A 367 20.58 -16.62 28.14
CA GLY A 367 19.17 -16.92 27.96
C GLY A 367 18.32 -16.08 28.91
N SER A 368 18.35 -14.77 28.72
CA SER A 368 17.33 -13.85 29.23
C SER A 368 16.05 -14.07 28.41
N ILE A 369 15.29 -15.08 28.83
CA ILE A 369 13.85 -15.12 28.55
C ILE A 369 13.24 -14.00 29.40
N ASP A 370 13.11 -12.81 28.82
CA ASP A 370 12.21 -11.78 29.30
C ASP A 370 10.77 -12.31 29.20
N ASP A 371 10.33 -13.01 30.25
CA ASP A 371 8.91 -13.21 30.52
C ASP A 371 8.32 -11.87 30.97
N GLU A 372 7.98 -11.01 30.00
CA GLU A 372 7.05 -9.90 30.22
C GLU A 372 5.67 -10.47 30.58
N LYS A 373 5.39 -10.48 31.88
CA LYS A 373 4.03 -10.59 32.43
C LYS A 373 3.17 -9.45 31.89
N HIS A 374 2.20 -9.78 31.05
CA HIS A 374 0.95 -9.03 30.95
C HIS A 374 -0.04 -9.59 31.97
N ASP A 375 -0.22 -8.86 33.07
CA ASP A 375 -1.49 -8.76 33.79
C ASP A 375 -2.18 -7.45 33.40
#